data_AF-A0A838MW87-F1
#
_entry.id   AF-A0A838MW87-F1
#
_cell.length_a   1.000
_cell.length_b   1.000
_cell.length_c   1.000
_cell.angle_alpha   90.00
_cell.angle_beta   90.00
_cell.angle_gamma   90.00
#
_symmetry.space_group_name_H-M   'P 1'
#
loop_
_entity.id
_entity.type
_entity.pdbx_description
1 polymer ?
#
loop_
_entity_poly.entity_id
_entity_poly.type
_entity_poly.pdbx_seq_one_letter_code
_entity_poly.pdbx_strand_id
1 'polypeptide(L)'
;MSVRQNKFARRAQDRQQGKQLVARDAPPSVEEQLTRLEDDIRRLKVEFDIYFNGGTKRPPYDTKGRVETLIKRLGDERGFNFAQRYHYNSLVARYTAFRDLWRRTILEREEGRTHAPTRVNGASTAALAAINAGGPSVAFICADARADVPTIKSLYDVLVDAKRLCGEPTDNFTFSQFHRLVVAKTETLKERLGCDRVRFS
;
A
#
# COMPACT_ATOMS: atom_id res chain seq x y z
N MET A 1 -64.89 7.63 31.56
CA MET A 1 -63.81 8.12 30.66
C MET A 1 -62.58 7.25 30.92
N SER A 2 -61.71 6.80 30.02
CA SER A 2 -61.55 6.84 28.56
C SER A 2 -60.43 5.82 28.28
N VAL A 3 -60.65 4.77 27.50
CA VAL A 3 -59.56 3.90 27.01
C VAL A 3 -59.83 3.54 25.55
N ARG A 4 -59.56 4.49 24.67
CA ARG A 4 -59.42 4.24 23.23
C ARG A 4 -58.22 5.05 22.76
N GLN A 5 -57.06 4.42 22.59
CA GLN A 5 -56.02 4.82 21.62
C GLN A 5 -54.75 3.99 21.81
N ASN A 6 -54.51 3.02 20.91
CA ASN A 6 -53.16 2.57 20.53
C ASN A 6 -53.12 1.65 19.29
N LYS A 7 -54.18 1.66 18.46
CA LYS A 7 -54.23 0.88 17.20
C LYS A 7 -53.50 1.58 16.05
N PHE A 8 -53.38 2.92 16.11
CA PHE A 8 -52.71 3.74 15.10
C PHE A 8 -51.18 3.68 15.22
N ALA A 9 -50.63 3.63 16.44
CA ALA A 9 -49.19 3.54 16.68
C ALA A 9 -48.59 2.22 16.16
N ARG A 10 -49.26 1.08 16.36
CA ARG A 10 -48.82 -0.22 15.81
C ARG A 10 -48.84 -0.25 14.28
N ARG A 11 -49.90 0.28 13.65
CA ARG A 11 -49.96 0.38 12.18
C ARG A 11 -48.92 1.33 11.59
N ALA A 12 -48.50 2.36 12.32
CA ALA A 12 -47.41 3.24 11.92
C ALA A 12 -46.05 2.52 12.00
N GLN A 13 -45.82 1.74 13.06
CA GLN A 13 -44.63 0.90 13.21
C GLN A 13 -44.55 -0.20 12.15
N ASP A 14 -45.66 -0.88 11.85
CA ASP A 14 -45.71 -1.91 10.80
C ASP A 14 -45.48 -1.31 9.40
N ARG A 15 -46.00 -0.11 9.12
CA ARG A 15 -45.71 0.64 7.89
C ARG A 15 -44.25 1.06 7.79
N GLN A 16 -43.64 1.47 8.90
CA GLN A 16 -42.22 1.84 8.94
C GLN A 16 -41.32 0.62 8.76
N GLN A 17 -41.62 -0.50 9.43
CA GLN A 17 -40.89 -1.76 9.27
C GLN A 17 -41.03 -2.32 7.85
N GLY A 18 -42.24 -2.30 7.27
CA GLY A 18 -42.46 -2.69 5.88
C GLY A 18 -41.69 -1.81 4.88
N LYS A 19 -41.66 -0.49 5.09
CA LYS A 19 -40.91 0.45 4.24
C LYS A 19 -39.40 0.25 4.36
N GLN A 20 -38.91 -0.18 5.52
CA GLN A 20 -37.50 -0.46 5.77
C GLN A 20 -37.05 -1.82 5.22
N LEU A 21 -37.94 -2.82 5.18
CA LEU A 21 -37.71 -4.11 4.51
C LEU A 21 -37.67 -3.95 2.98
N VAL A 22 -38.59 -3.18 2.40
CA VAL A 22 -38.63 -2.93 0.94
C VAL A 22 -37.43 -2.12 0.43
N ALA A 23 -36.85 -1.26 1.28
CA ALA A 23 -35.63 -0.52 0.93
C ALA A 23 -34.37 -1.40 0.85
N ARG A 24 -34.35 -2.57 1.52
CA ARG A 24 -33.21 -3.51 1.46
C ARG A 24 -33.16 -4.32 0.17
N ASP A 25 -34.31 -4.52 -0.49
CA ASP A 25 -34.42 -5.29 -1.74
C ASP A 25 -34.43 -4.39 -2.99
N ALA A 26 -34.25 -3.08 -2.84
CA ALA A 26 -34.11 -2.18 -3.97
C ALA A 26 -32.79 -2.47 -4.72
N PRO A 27 -32.80 -2.56 -6.06
CA PRO A 27 -31.56 -2.70 -6.82
C PRO A 27 -30.64 -1.52 -6.49
N PRO A 28 -29.32 -1.75 -6.35
CA PRO A 28 -28.38 -0.72 -5.94
C PRO A 28 -28.46 0.46 -6.89
N SER A 29 -28.59 1.66 -6.34
CA SER A 29 -28.68 2.87 -7.14
C SER A 29 -27.42 3.04 -8.00
N VAL A 30 -27.55 3.75 -9.13
CA VAL A 30 -26.42 4.03 -10.02
C VAL A 30 -25.24 4.68 -9.27
N GLU A 31 -25.54 5.59 -8.34
CA GLU A 31 -24.55 6.25 -7.49
C GLU A 31 -23.80 5.25 -6.60
N GLU A 32 -24.53 4.32 -6.01
CA GLU A 32 -23.95 3.27 -5.17
C GLU A 32 -23.11 2.28 -5.99
N GLN A 33 -23.52 1.98 -7.22
CA GLN A 33 -22.73 1.17 -8.15
C GLN A 33 -21.43 1.89 -8.56
N LEU A 34 -21.47 3.20 -8.81
CA LEU A 34 -20.28 4.01 -9.10
C LEU A 34 -19.33 4.07 -7.90
N THR A 35 -19.87 4.23 -6.69
CA THR A 35 -19.08 4.23 -5.44
C THR A 35 -18.39 2.88 -5.23
N ARG A 36 -19.13 1.77 -5.42
CA ARG A 36 -18.57 0.42 -5.34
C ARG A 36 -17.48 0.19 -6.39
N LEU A 37 -17.68 0.65 -7.63
CA LEU A 37 -16.67 0.57 -8.67
C LEU A 37 -15.39 1.33 -8.29
N GLU A 38 -15.53 2.52 -7.71
CA GLU A 38 -14.37 3.29 -7.25
C GLU A 38 -13.58 2.55 -6.16
N ASP A 39 -14.28 1.99 -5.17
CA ASP A 39 -13.66 1.22 -4.08
C ASP A 39 -12.98 -0.05 -4.59
N ASP A 40 -13.63 -0.79 -5.50
CA ASP A 40 -13.03 -1.96 -6.15
C ASP A 40 -11.78 -1.57 -6.97
N ILE A 41 -11.76 -0.42 -7.65
CA ILE A 41 -10.56 0.09 -8.35
C ILE A 41 -9.43 0.40 -7.36
N ARG A 42 -9.73 1.07 -6.23
CA ARG A 42 -8.72 1.37 -5.20
C ARG A 42 -8.16 0.09 -4.59
N ARG A 43 -9.04 -0.87 -4.27
CA ARG A 43 -8.67 -2.18 -3.73
C ARG A 43 -7.79 -2.94 -4.73
N LEU A 44 -8.19 -2.96 -6.01
CA LEU A 44 -7.44 -3.64 -7.06
C LEU A 44 -6.02 -3.10 -7.19
N LYS A 45 -5.85 -1.77 -7.08
CA LYS A 45 -4.53 -1.14 -7.04
C LYS A 45 -3.69 -1.65 -5.88
N VAL A 46 -4.23 -1.66 -4.67
CA VAL A 46 -3.50 -2.15 -3.49
C VAL A 46 -3.14 -3.63 -3.65
N GLU A 47 -4.04 -4.47 -4.16
CA GLU A 47 -3.77 -5.89 -4.38
C GLU A 47 -2.66 -6.10 -5.44
N PHE A 48 -2.63 -5.30 -6.50
CA PHE A 48 -1.53 -5.31 -7.47
C PHE A 48 -0.22 -4.80 -6.85
N ASP A 49 -0.25 -3.74 -6.05
CA ASP A 49 0.93 -3.23 -5.33
C ASP A 49 1.50 -4.32 -4.40
N ILE A 50 0.66 -5.06 -3.67
CA ILE A 50 1.06 -6.21 -2.84
C ILE A 50 1.66 -7.33 -3.69
N TYR A 51 1.04 -7.67 -4.83
CA TYR A 51 1.56 -8.67 -5.76
C TYR A 51 2.93 -8.27 -6.31
N PHE A 52 3.11 -7.00 -6.69
CA PHE A 52 4.40 -6.50 -7.12
C PHE A 52 5.42 -6.51 -5.98
N ASN A 53 5.02 -6.23 -4.74
CA ASN A 53 5.92 -6.34 -3.60
C ASN A 53 6.18 -7.80 -3.17
N GLY A 54 5.59 -8.80 -3.85
CA GLY A 54 5.78 -10.22 -3.56
C GLY A 54 4.97 -10.74 -2.36
N GLY A 55 4.04 -9.94 -1.84
CA GLY A 55 3.15 -10.35 -0.75
C GLY A 55 2.14 -11.44 -1.16
N THR A 56 1.85 -11.54 -2.47
CA THR A 56 1.07 -12.65 -3.04
C THR A 56 1.79 -13.22 -4.27
N LYS A 57 1.68 -14.53 -4.47
CA LYS A 57 2.28 -15.21 -5.64
C LYS A 57 1.44 -15.09 -6.90
N ARG A 58 0.16 -14.75 -6.77
CA ARG A 58 -0.81 -14.71 -7.86
C ARG A 58 -1.35 -13.29 -8.03
N PRO A 59 -1.48 -12.79 -9.28
CA PRO A 59 -2.18 -11.55 -9.55
C PRO A 59 -3.64 -11.58 -9.07
N PRO A 60 -4.24 -10.43 -8.71
CA PRO A 60 -5.62 -10.34 -8.26
C PRO A 60 -6.62 -10.44 -9.43
N TYR A 61 -6.80 -11.64 -9.97
CA TYR A 61 -7.70 -11.89 -11.10
C TYR A 61 -9.18 -11.70 -10.73
N ASP A 62 -9.59 -12.08 -9.52
CA ASP A 62 -10.99 -12.03 -9.10
C ASP A 62 -11.49 -10.57 -8.98
N THR A 63 -10.73 -9.72 -8.28
CA THR A 63 -11.07 -8.29 -8.16
C THR A 63 -10.99 -7.59 -9.51
N LYS A 64 -10.00 -7.92 -10.35
CA LYS A 64 -9.90 -7.40 -11.71
C LYS A 64 -11.15 -7.74 -12.54
N GLY A 65 -11.56 -9.02 -12.53
CA GLY A 65 -12.74 -9.47 -13.26
C GLY A 65 -14.00 -8.75 -12.80
N ARG A 66 -14.18 -8.57 -11.49
CA ARG A 66 -15.30 -7.81 -10.92
C ARG A 66 -15.36 -6.37 -11.41
N VAL A 67 -14.23 -5.66 -11.38
CA VAL A 67 -14.11 -4.28 -11.90
C VAL A 67 -14.47 -4.24 -13.39
N GLU A 68 -13.92 -5.15 -14.19
CA GLU A 68 -14.20 -5.20 -15.63
C GLU A 68 -15.67 -5.48 -15.94
N THR A 69 -16.31 -6.39 -15.19
CA THR A 69 -17.74 -6.66 -15.32
C THR A 69 -18.58 -5.45 -14.92
N LEU A 70 -18.24 -4.76 -13.84
CA LEU A 70 -18.94 -3.55 -13.41
C LEU A 70 -18.79 -2.40 -14.42
N ILE A 71 -17.59 -2.20 -14.96
CA ILE A 71 -17.34 -1.18 -16.01
C ILE A 71 -18.19 -1.49 -17.25
N LYS A 72 -18.21 -2.74 -17.72
CA LYS A 72 -19.02 -3.13 -18.88
C LYS A 72 -20.51 -2.89 -18.64
N ARG A 73 -21.02 -3.40 -17.51
CA ARG A 73 -22.43 -3.25 -17.12
C ARG A 73 -22.85 -1.77 -17.04
N LEU A 74 -22.06 -0.95 -16.36
CA LEU A 74 -22.32 0.48 -16.23
C LEU A 74 -22.17 1.20 -17.58
N GLY A 75 -21.24 0.78 -18.43
CA GLY A 75 -21.06 1.33 -19.78
C GLY A 75 -22.28 1.17 -20.68
N ASP A 76 -23.02 0.07 -20.51
CA ASP A 76 -24.24 -0.24 -21.28
C ASP A 76 -25.47 0.53 -20.77
N GLU A 77 -25.44 1.11 -19.57
CA GLU A 77 -26.53 1.90 -19.02
C GLU A 77 -26.65 3.26 -19.75
N ARG A 78 -27.81 3.49 -20.39
CA ARG A 78 -28.11 4.73 -21.14
C ARG A 78 -28.71 5.85 -20.26
N GLY A 79 -28.95 5.58 -18.97
CA GLY A 79 -29.69 6.45 -18.05
C GLY A 79 -28.86 7.38 -17.18
N PHE A 80 -27.57 7.56 -17.45
CA PHE A 80 -26.72 8.41 -16.61
C PHE A 80 -27.12 9.88 -16.66
N ASN A 81 -27.17 10.50 -15.48
CA ASN A 81 -27.09 11.96 -15.38
C ASN A 81 -25.68 12.45 -15.77
N PHE A 82 -25.53 13.72 -16.15
CA PHE A 82 -24.26 14.33 -16.55
C PHE A 82 -23.16 14.14 -15.49
N ALA A 83 -23.47 14.38 -14.21
CA ALA A 83 -22.53 14.18 -13.11
C ALA A 83 -22.07 12.72 -12.98
N GLN A 84 -23.01 11.77 -13.09
CA GLN A 84 -22.74 10.34 -13.03
C GLN A 84 -21.90 9.89 -14.24
N ARG A 85 -22.19 10.42 -15.44
CA ARG A 85 -21.42 10.12 -16.65
C ARG A 85 -19.99 10.64 -16.53
N TYR A 86 -19.81 11.84 -15.99
CA TYR A 86 -18.48 12.39 -15.72
C TYR A 86 -17.71 11.54 -14.68
N HIS A 87 -18.38 11.15 -13.60
CA HIS A 87 -17.80 10.27 -12.58
C HIS A 87 -17.37 8.93 -13.20
N TYR A 88 -18.27 8.26 -13.92
CA TYR A 88 -18.00 7.02 -14.64
C TYR A 88 -16.80 7.14 -15.59
N ASN A 89 -16.79 8.16 -16.45
CA ASN A 89 -15.69 8.38 -17.40
C ASN A 89 -14.35 8.59 -16.68
N SER A 90 -14.36 9.28 -15.54
CA SER A 90 -13.17 9.50 -14.71
C SER A 90 -12.66 8.19 -14.11
N LEU A 91 -13.55 7.30 -13.64
CA LEU A 91 -13.19 5.97 -13.13
C LEU A 91 -12.63 5.07 -14.24
N VAL A 92 -13.24 5.07 -15.43
CA VAL A 92 -12.76 4.29 -16.59
C VAL A 92 -11.38 4.75 -17.03
N ALA A 93 -11.15 6.06 -17.10
CA ALA A 93 -9.83 6.61 -17.43
C ALA A 93 -8.77 6.19 -16.41
N ARG A 94 -9.09 6.28 -15.11
CA ARG A 94 -8.21 5.85 -14.02
C ARG A 94 -7.89 4.35 -14.10
N TYR A 95 -8.91 3.50 -14.32
CA TYR A 95 -8.72 2.07 -14.47
C TYR A 95 -7.85 1.74 -15.69
N THR A 96 -8.06 2.41 -16.82
CA THR A 96 -7.28 2.19 -18.05
C THR A 96 -5.80 2.50 -17.82
N ALA A 97 -5.49 3.63 -17.18
CA ALA A 97 -4.12 4.01 -16.83
C ALA A 97 -3.45 2.96 -15.92
N PHE A 98 -4.15 2.48 -14.88
CA PHE A 98 -3.62 1.44 -14.00
C PHE A 98 -3.43 0.10 -14.71
N ARG A 99 -4.39 -0.31 -15.53
CA ARG A 99 -4.32 -1.57 -16.30
C ARG A 99 -3.09 -1.58 -17.21
N ASP A 100 -2.82 -0.48 -17.90
CA ASP A 100 -1.69 -0.38 -18.82
C ASP A 100 -0.35 -0.37 -18.04
N LEU A 101 -0.30 0.31 -16.89
CA LEU A 101 0.83 0.26 -15.96
C LEU A 101 1.10 -1.17 -15.50
N TRP A 102 0.10 -1.87 -14.98
CA TRP A 102 0.26 -3.24 -14.48
C TRP A 102 0.68 -4.20 -15.58
N ARG A 103 0.12 -4.07 -16.79
CA ARG A 103 0.52 -4.87 -17.95
C ARG A 103 2.00 -4.66 -18.27
N ARG A 104 2.47 -3.41 -18.32
CA ARG A 104 3.89 -3.10 -18.58
C ARG A 104 4.79 -3.67 -17.50
N THR A 105 4.43 -3.49 -16.22
CA THR A 105 5.21 -4.01 -15.09
C THR A 105 5.28 -5.54 -15.07
N ILE A 106 4.21 -6.25 -15.44
CA ILE A 106 4.22 -7.70 -15.57
C ILE A 106 5.16 -8.13 -16.70
N LEU A 107 5.06 -7.49 -17.86
CA LEU A 107 5.93 -7.78 -19.00
C LEU A 107 7.42 -7.55 -18.67
N GLU A 108 7.74 -6.42 -18.02
CA GLU A 108 9.11 -6.10 -17.58
C GLU A 108 9.68 -7.11 -16.57
N ARG A 109 8.81 -7.76 -15.78
CA ARG A 109 9.18 -8.84 -14.86
C ARG A 109 9.41 -10.16 -15.58
N GLU A 110 8.58 -10.49 -16.57
CA GLU A 110 8.72 -11.70 -17.38
C GLU A 110 9.97 -11.64 -18.28
N GLU A 111 10.26 -10.45 -18.84
CA GLU A 111 11.43 -10.22 -19.71
C GLU A 111 12.75 -10.04 -18.93
N GLY A 112 12.71 -10.06 -17.59
CA GLY A 112 13.90 -9.94 -16.74
C GLY A 112 14.62 -8.57 -16.80
N ARG A 113 13.98 -7.55 -17.40
CA ARG A 113 14.58 -6.20 -17.61
C ARG A 113 14.44 -5.27 -16.41
N THR A 114 13.69 -5.67 -15.39
CA THR A 114 13.82 -5.03 -14.08
C THR A 114 15.09 -5.54 -13.42
N HIS A 115 16.09 -4.66 -13.27
CA HIS A 115 17.03 -4.78 -12.16
C HIS A 115 16.17 -5.01 -10.92
N ALA A 116 16.17 -6.26 -10.46
CA ALA A 116 15.32 -6.70 -9.37
C ALA A 116 15.54 -5.74 -8.19
N PRO A 117 14.48 -5.22 -7.53
CA PRO A 117 14.61 -5.07 -6.10
C PRO A 117 14.91 -6.49 -5.62
N THR A 118 16.11 -6.68 -5.08
CA THR A 118 16.63 -7.93 -4.53
C THR A 118 15.50 -8.73 -3.89
N ARG A 119 15.31 -9.95 -4.38
CA ARG A 119 14.33 -10.90 -3.86
C ARG A 119 14.72 -11.27 -2.43
N VAL A 120 14.23 -10.54 -1.43
CA VAL A 120 14.19 -11.04 -0.04
C VAL A 120 12.98 -11.96 0.12
N ASN A 121 13.01 -13.09 -0.59
CA ASN A 121 12.11 -14.20 -0.33
C ASN A 121 12.51 -14.81 1.02
N GLY A 122 11.63 -14.69 2.02
CA GLY A 122 11.72 -15.41 3.29
C GLY A 122 12.51 -14.73 4.41
N ALA A 123 13.50 -13.88 4.08
CA ALA A 123 14.24 -13.14 5.10
C ALA A 123 13.45 -11.93 5.63
N SER A 124 12.54 -11.33 4.87
CA SER A 124 11.86 -10.10 5.29
C SER A 124 10.91 -10.31 6.48
N THR A 125 10.18 -11.43 6.57
CA THR A 125 9.30 -11.69 7.74
C THR A 125 10.08 -12.10 8.98
N ALA A 126 11.16 -12.87 8.84
CA ALA A 126 12.05 -13.23 9.94
C ALA A 126 12.91 -12.03 10.41
N ALA A 127 13.34 -11.17 9.49
CA ALA A 127 14.03 -9.92 9.80
C ALA A 127 13.07 -8.92 10.44
N LEU A 128 11.84 -8.73 9.94
CA LEU A 128 10.82 -7.90 10.61
C LEU A 128 10.46 -8.45 11.99
N ALA A 129 10.40 -9.77 12.16
CA ALA A 129 10.18 -10.41 13.45
C ALA A 129 11.37 -10.22 14.39
N ALA A 130 12.62 -10.30 13.90
CA ALA A 130 13.82 -10.00 14.67
C ALA A 130 13.91 -8.51 15.06
N ILE A 131 13.52 -7.59 14.16
CA ILE A 131 13.46 -6.15 14.46
C ILE A 131 12.41 -5.87 15.55
N ASN A 132 11.25 -6.53 15.50
CA ASN A 132 10.20 -6.41 16.54
C ASN A 132 10.53 -7.17 17.84
N ALA A 133 11.38 -8.20 17.79
CA ALA A 133 11.79 -9.01 18.95
C ALA A 133 13.05 -8.50 19.66
N GLY A 134 13.52 -7.27 19.35
CA GLY A 134 14.70 -6.71 19.98
C GLY A 134 16.02 -7.25 19.39
N GLY A 135 16.07 -7.41 18.07
CA GLY A 135 17.33 -7.62 17.36
C GLY A 135 18.36 -6.54 17.70
N PRO A 136 19.66 -6.77 17.47
CA PRO A 136 20.73 -5.88 17.92
C PRO A 136 20.57 -4.49 17.28
N SER A 137 19.90 -3.59 17.99
CA SER A 137 19.84 -2.16 17.64
C SER A 137 21.18 -1.56 18.03
N VAL A 138 22.02 -1.36 17.03
CA VAL A 138 23.33 -0.72 17.21
C VAL A 138 23.11 0.78 17.22
N ALA A 139 22.84 1.33 18.41
CA ALA A 139 22.78 2.77 18.58
C ALA A 139 24.17 3.33 18.87
N PHE A 140 24.62 4.32 18.09
CA PHE A 140 25.89 5.00 18.32
C PHE A 140 25.75 6.51 18.20
N ILE A 141 26.63 7.22 18.89
CA ILE A 141 26.67 8.68 18.89
C ILE A 141 27.94 9.10 18.16
N CYS A 142 27.77 9.84 17.08
CA CYS A 142 28.87 10.38 16.30
C CYS A 142 29.01 11.88 16.61
N ALA A 143 30.17 12.27 17.15
CA ALA A 143 30.52 13.67 17.33
C ALA A 143 31.26 14.18 16.10
N ASP A 144 32.18 13.42 15.52
CA ASP A 144 32.81 13.73 14.25
C ASP A 144 32.93 12.48 13.38
N ALA A 145 32.13 12.43 12.32
CA ALA A 145 32.08 11.30 11.40
C ALA A 145 33.39 11.08 10.64
N ARG A 146 34.30 12.08 10.61
CA ARG A 146 35.62 11.95 9.99
C ARG A 146 36.66 11.37 10.94
N ALA A 147 36.51 11.58 12.25
CA ALA A 147 37.42 11.05 13.28
C ALA A 147 37.01 9.67 13.79
N ASP A 148 35.70 9.38 13.83
CA ASP A 148 35.12 8.15 14.39
C ASP A 148 35.16 6.94 13.41
N VAL A 149 36.23 6.83 12.63
CA VAL A 149 36.48 5.73 11.67
C VAL A 149 36.33 4.32 12.28
N PRO A 150 36.86 4.01 13.49
CA PRO A 150 36.75 2.65 14.05
C PRO A 150 35.30 2.26 14.37
N THR A 151 34.49 3.21 14.86
CA THR A 151 33.08 3.00 15.17
C THR A 151 32.27 2.75 13.90
N ILE A 152 32.52 3.55 12.86
CA ILE A 152 31.87 3.39 11.54
C ILE A 152 32.26 2.06 10.89
N LYS A 153 33.50 1.61 11.08
CA LYS A 153 33.97 0.31 10.60
C LYS A 153 33.27 -0.85 11.31
N SER A 154 33.17 -0.81 12.63
CA SER A 154 32.43 -1.83 13.39
C SER A 154 30.96 -1.93 12.93
N LEU A 155 30.32 -0.79 12.65
CA LEU A 155 28.96 -0.76 12.12
C LEU A 155 28.87 -1.34 10.71
N TYR A 156 29.83 -1.02 9.86
CA TYR A 156 29.92 -1.57 8.51
C TYR A 156 30.06 -3.10 8.55
N ASP A 157 30.92 -3.62 9.42
CA ASP A 157 31.13 -5.06 9.59
C ASP A 157 29.83 -5.76 10.04
N VAL A 158 29.12 -5.20 11.04
CA VAL A 158 27.80 -5.70 11.47
C VAL A 158 26.78 -5.67 10.33
N LEU A 159 26.76 -4.61 9.52
CA LEU A 159 25.83 -4.48 8.41
C LEU A 159 26.15 -5.46 7.27
N VAL A 160 27.43 -5.69 6.98
CA VAL A 160 27.86 -6.69 5.98
C VAL A 160 27.53 -8.10 6.45
N ASP A 161 27.76 -8.41 7.72
CA ASP A 161 27.41 -9.71 8.29
C ASP A 161 25.89 -9.94 8.29
N ALA A 162 25.09 -8.91 8.62
CA ALA A 162 23.64 -8.97 8.50
C ALA A 162 23.19 -9.18 7.04
N LYS A 163 23.81 -8.48 6.08
CA LYS A 163 23.52 -8.66 4.64
C LYS A 163 23.83 -10.06 4.15
N ARG A 164 24.95 -10.65 4.60
CA ARG A 164 25.32 -12.05 4.30
C ARG A 164 24.29 -13.04 4.85
N LEU A 165 23.84 -12.84 6.08
CA LEU A 165 22.79 -13.67 6.69
C LEU A 165 21.45 -13.56 5.96
N CYS A 166 21.12 -12.39 5.43
CA CYS A 166 19.90 -12.15 4.66
C CYS A 166 20.01 -12.59 3.18
N GLY A 167 21.17 -13.07 2.72
CA GLY A 167 21.40 -13.47 1.34
C GLY A 167 21.46 -12.30 0.35
N GLU A 168 21.76 -11.09 0.82
CA GLU A 168 21.92 -9.90 -0.02
C GLU A 168 23.32 -9.83 -0.67
N PRO A 169 23.45 -9.37 -1.92
CA PRO A 169 24.74 -9.24 -2.58
C PRO A 169 25.59 -8.14 -1.93
N THR A 170 26.80 -8.49 -1.50
CA THR A 170 27.76 -7.57 -0.86
C THR A 170 28.76 -6.92 -1.84
N ASP A 171 28.81 -7.37 -3.09
CA ASP A 171 29.88 -7.00 -4.05
C ASP A 171 29.92 -5.51 -4.39
N ASN A 172 28.78 -4.81 -4.34
CA ASN A 172 28.70 -3.39 -4.70
C ASN A 172 28.73 -2.44 -3.50
N PHE A 173 29.00 -2.94 -2.29
CA PHE A 173 28.94 -2.14 -1.08
C PHE A 173 30.29 -2.12 -0.38
N THR A 174 31.05 -1.04 -0.58
CA THR A 174 32.40 -0.89 -0.03
C THR A 174 32.42 0.04 1.19
N PHE A 175 33.40 -0.17 2.08
CA PHE A 175 33.58 0.67 3.28
C PHE A 175 33.75 2.16 2.95
N SER A 176 34.47 2.49 1.87
CA SER A 176 34.72 3.88 1.47
C SER A 176 33.42 4.60 1.04
N GLN A 177 32.53 3.91 0.33
CA GLN A 177 31.22 4.44 -0.04
C GLN A 177 30.32 4.62 1.18
N PHE A 178 30.33 3.63 2.09
CA PHE A 178 29.57 3.71 3.33
C PHE A 178 30.04 4.87 4.22
N HIS A 179 31.35 5.00 4.42
CA HIS A 179 31.95 6.09 5.19
C HIS A 179 31.57 7.46 4.62
N ARG A 180 31.67 7.64 3.29
CA ARG A 180 31.25 8.88 2.62
C ARG A 180 29.77 9.19 2.86
N LEU A 181 28.91 8.18 2.83
CA LEU A 181 27.48 8.34 3.06
C LEU A 181 27.20 8.76 4.51
N VAL A 182 27.83 8.10 5.49
CA VAL A 182 27.67 8.43 6.91
C VAL A 182 28.14 9.86 7.19
N VAL A 183 29.30 10.27 6.64
CA VAL A 183 29.79 11.65 6.75
C VAL A 183 28.79 12.64 6.18
N ALA A 184 28.36 12.44 4.93
CA ALA A 184 27.41 13.37 4.28
C ALA A 184 26.08 13.48 5.04
N LYS A 185 25.53 12.35 5.51
CA LYS A 185 24.28 12.36 6.29
C LYS A 185 24.45 13.02 7.65
N THR A 186 25.60 12.83 8.31
CA THR A 186 25.92 13.50 9.57
C THR A 186 26.02 15.00 9.37
N GLU A 187 26.73 15.47 8.34
CA GLU A 187 26.86 16.90 8.00
C GLU A 187 25.48 17.52 7.72
N THR A 188 24.65 16.90 6.87
CA THR A 188 23.28 17.39 6.59
C THR A 188 22.40 17.45 7.86
N LEU A 189 22.51 16.47 8.76
CA LEU A 189 21.75 16.46 10.01
C LEU A 189 22.22 17.56 10.97
N LYS A 190 23.52 17.79 11.04
CA LYS A 190 24.10 18.88 11.84
C LYS A 190 23.68 20.25 11.32
N GLU A 191 23.74 20.47 10.01
CA GLU A 191 23.31 21.72 9.37
C GLU A 191 21.82 22.00 9.59
N ARG A 192 20.96 20.98 9.42
CA ARG A 192 19.50 21.16 9.51
C ARG A 192 19.01 21.36 10.94
N LEU A 193 19.67 20.73 11.92
CA LEU A 193 19.20 20.69 13.31
C LEU A 193 20.09 21.51 14.27
N GLY A 194 21.20 22.07 13.81
CA GLY A 194 22.13 22.84 14.64
C GLY A 194 22.71 22.05 15.81
N CYS A 195 22.91 20.74 15.64
CA CYS A 195 23.33 19.83 16.72
C CYS A 195 24.81 19.47 16.61
N ASP A 196 25.55 19.50 17.72
CA ASP A 196 26.98 19.13 17.74
C ASP A 196 27.20 17.61 17.61
N ARG A 197 26.24 16.81 18.09
CA ARG A 197 26.32 15.34 18.15
C ARG A 197 25.09 14.72 17.51
N VAL A 198 25.29 13.69 16.68
CA VAL A 198 24.20 12.98 16.00
C VAL A 198 24.14 11.54 16.53
N ARG A 199 22.97 11.11 16.98
CA ARG A 199 22.70 9.73 17.36
C ARG A 199 22.07 8.97 16.19
N PHE A 200 22.63 7.82 15.87
CA PHE A 200 22.09 6.86 14.92
C PHE A 200 21.59 5.64 15.70
N SER A 201 20.41 5.12 15.38
CA SER A 201 19.78 3.97 16.04
C SER A 201 18.88 3.22 15.09
#